data_AF-A0A7V9DI01-F1
#
_entry.id   AF-A0A7V9DI01-F1
#
_cell.length_a   1.000
_cell.length_b   1.000
_cell.length_c   1.000
_cell.angle_alpha   90.00
_cell.angle_beta   90.00
_cell.angle_gamma   90.00
#
_symmetry.space_group_name_H-M   'P 1'
#
loop_
_entity.id
_entity.type
_entity.pdbx_description
1 polymer ?
#
loop_
_entity_poly.entity_id
_entity_poly.type
_entity_poly.pdbx_seq_one_letter_code
_entity_poly.pdbx_strand_id
1 'polypeptide(L)'
;MRVASATELESARHEWEDGHRRLFAQAGDARTRELLLLQVDAVLTELRRRVGATFTLAELAGAYAGAERWSRAAVVELAPPPGWVRTLSLVEAAAFHLYARGATDYVP
;
A
#
# COMPACT_ATOMS: atom_id res chain seq x y z
N MET A 1 -13.21 -1.92 -12.00
CA MET A 1 -12.13 -1.09 -11.44
C MET A 1 -12.05 0.17 -12.28
N ARG A 2 -12.07 1.37 -11.68
CA ARG A 2 -11.86 2.63 -12.43
C ARG A 2 -10.39 2.68 -12.87
N VAL A 3 -10.10 3.23 -14.05
CA VAL A 3 -8.72 3.52 -14.48
C VAL A 3 -8.41 4.97 -14.11
N ALA A 4 -7.25 5.22 -13.50
CA ALA A 4 -6.81 6.58 -13.16
C ALA A 4 -6.32 7.36 -14.38
N SER A 5 -6.52 8.68 -14.38
CA SER A 5 -5.86 9.60 -15.31
C SER A 5 -4.36 9.71 -15.01
N ALA A 6 -3.59 10.27 -15.96
CA ALA A 6 -2.14 10.44 -15.80
C ALA A 6 -1.77 11.30 -14.58
N THR A 7 -2.50 12.37 -14.31
CA THR A 7 -2.26 13.24 -13.14
C THR A 7 -2.61 12.55 -11.82
N GLU A 8 -3.72 11.79 -11.79
CA GLU A 8 -4.07 10.97 -10.63
C GLU A 8 -3.00 9.90 -10.36
N LEU A 9 -2.47 9.26 -11.42
CA LEU A 9 -1.39 8.29 -11.31
C LEU A 9 -0.10 8.92 -10.77
N GLU A 10 0.34 10.05 -11.32
CA GLU A 10 1.57 10.72 -10.87
C GLU A 10 1.47 11.15 -9.40
N SER A 11 0.31 11.69 -9.01
CA SER A 11 0.04 12.06 -7.62
C SER A 11 0.06 10.83 -6.70
N ALA A 12 -0.59 9.74 -7.11
CA ALA A 12 -0.61 8.50 -6.34
C ALA A 12 0.80 7.89 -6.19
N ARG A 13 1.62 7.87 -7.25
CA ARG A 13 3.00 7.38 -7.18
C ARG A 13 3.84 8.17 -6.20
N HIS A 14 3.73 9.50 -6.20
CA HIS A 14 4.43 10.34 -5.22
C HIS A 14 3.96 10.04 -3.79
N GLU A 15 2.67 9.88 -3.56
CA GLU A 15 2.13 9.54 -2.23
C GLU A 15 2.62 8.18 -1.74
N TRP A 16 2.64 7.17 -2.62
CA TRP A 16 3.11 5.83 -2.30
C TRP A 16 4.59 5.83 -1.92
N GLU A 17 5.43 6.49 -2.73
CA GLU A 17 6.86 6.60 -2.45
C GLU A 17 7.14 7.36 -1.14
N ASP A 18 6.46 8.49 -0.92
CA ASP A 18 6.62 9.25 0.32
C ASP A 18 6.16 8.44 1.55
N GLY A 19 5.02 7.77 1.45
CA GLY A 19 4.47 6.91 2.49
C GLY A 19 5.41 5.74 2.81
N HIS A 20 5.97 5.09 1.80
CA HIS A 20 6.98 4.05 1.96
C HIS A 20 8.20 4.57 2.71
N ARG A 21 8.79 5.70 2.29
CA ARG A 21 9.95 6.30 2.97
C ARG A 21 9.63 6.65 4.44
N ARG A 22 8.48 7.27 4.69
CA ARG A 22 8.06 7.68 6.04
C ARG A 22 7.76 6.50 6.96
N LEU A 23 7.16 5.43 6.44
CA LEU A 23 6.90 4.20 7.20
C LEU A 23 8.21 3.65 7.79
N PHE A 24 9.25 3.54 6.95
CA PHE A 24 10.55 3.01 7.40
C PHE A 24 11.34 4.00 8.25
N ALA A 25 11.17 5.31 8.05
CA ALA A 25 11.75 6.31 8.94
C ALA A 25 11.13 6.28 10.35
N GLN A 26 9.86 5.89 10.48
CA GLN A 26 9.17 5.76 11.78
C GLN A 26 9.49 4.45 12.52
N ALA A 27 10.06 3.46 11.83
CA ALA A 27 10.44 2.19 12.44
C ALA A 27 11.70 2.36 13.32
N GLY A 28 11.49 2.86 14.54
CA GLY A 28 12.56 3.21 15.49
C GLY A 28 13.35 2.02 16.06
N ASP A 29 12.80 0.81 15.96
CA ASP A 29 13.44 -0.44 16.38
C ASP A 29 13.05 -1.62 15.47
N ALA A 30 13.75 -2.74 15.62
CA ALA A 30 13.56 -3.93 14.80
C ALA A 30 12.18 -4.59 14.96
N ARG A 31 11.62 -4.60 16.18
CA ARG A 31 10.30 -5.18 16.47
C ARG A 31 9.19 -4.34 15.85
N THR A 32 9.27 -3.03 16.00
CA THR A 32 8.35 -2.09 15.36
C THR A 32 8.39 -2.25 13.84
N ARG A 33 9.59 -2.39 13.26
CA ARG A 33 9.76 -2.65 11.82
C ARG A 33 9.07 -3.94 11.39
N GLU A 34 9.30 -5.03 12.09
CA GLU A 34 8.70 -6.33 11.79
C GLU A 34 7.16 -6.27 11.82
N LEU A 35 6.58 -5.62 12.83
CA LEU A 35 5.14 -5.44 12.95
C LEU A 35 4.54 -4.58 11.82
N LEU A 36 5.26 -3.56 11.34
CA LEU A 36 4.83 -2.76 10.19
C LEU A 36 4.91 -3.58 8.89
N LEU A 37 5.95 -4.39 8.71
CA LEU A 37 6.08 -5.27 7.55
C LEU A 37 4.95 -6.30 7.47
N LEU A 38 4.56 -6.90 8.60
CA LEU A 38 3.40 -7.81 8.64
C LEU A 38 2.11 -7.13 8.17
N GLN A 39 1.90 -5.86 8.55
CA GLN A 39 0.74 -5.10 8.10
C GLN A 39 0.82 -4.77 6.61
N VAL A 40 2.01 -4.45 6.09
CA VAL A 40 2.24 -4.25 4.64
C VAL A 40 1.92 -5.54 3.89
N ASP A 41 2.37 -6.70 4.38
CA ASP A 41 2.12 -8.01 3.76
C ASP A 41 0.62 -8.37 3.72
N ALA A 42 -0.15 -8.01 4.76
CA ALA A 42 -1.60 -8.18 4.72
C ALA A 42 -2.25 -7.32 3.63
N VAL A 43 -1.83 -6.07 3.46
CA VAL A 43 -2.33 -5.21 2.38
C VAL A 43 -1.88 -5.72 1.01
N LEU A 44 -0.65 -6.22 0.86
CA LEU A 44 -0.16 -6.85 -0.38
C LEU A 44 -0.98 -8.10 -0.75
N THR A 45 -1.39 -8.89 0.24
CA THR A 45 -2.25 -10.06 0.04
C THR A 45 -3.62 -9.65 -0.48
N GLU A 46 -4.23 -8.60 0.10
CA GLU A 46 -5.50 -8.06 -0.40
C GLU A 46 -5.37 -7.42 -1.79
N LEU A 47 -4.26 -6.74 -2.08
CA LEU A 47 -3.95 -6.23 -3.42
C LEU A 47 -3.90 -7.37 -4.44
N ARG A 48 -3.24 -8.48 -4.11
CA ARG A 48 -3.20 -9.66 -4.99
C ARG A 48 -4.58 -10.24 -5.26
N ARG A 49 -5.47 -10.28 -4.25
CA ARG A 49 -6.84 -10.76 -4.40
C ARG A 49 -7.72 -9.84 -5.25
N ARG A 50 -7.52 -8.52 -5.13
CA ARG A 50 -8.40 -7.49 -5.74
C ARG A 50 -7.92 -7.02 -7.11
N VAL A 51 -6.63 -6.78 -7.26
CA VAL A 51 -6.00 -6.24 -8.47
C VAL A 51 -5.51 -7.37 -9.37
N GLY A 52 -5.07 -8.49 -8.79
CA GLY A 52 -4.56 -9.64 -9.54
C GLY A 52 -3.09 -9.50 -9.92
N ALA A 53 -2.59 -10.47 -10.70
CA ALA A 53 -1.16 -10.60 -11.04
C ALA A 53 -0.75 -9.82 -12.30
N THR A 54 -1.70 -9.47 -13.17
CA THR A 54 -1.47 -8.71 -14.40
C THR A 54 -2.31 -7.44 -14.34
N PHE A 55 -1.63 -6.30 -14.26
CA PHE A 55 -2.25 -5.00 -14.08
C PHE A 55 -1.29 -3.90 -14.55
N THR A 56 -1.85 -2.74 -14.85
CA THR A 56 -1.14 -1.49 -15.12
C THR A 56 -1.06 -0.60 -13.89
N LEU A 57 -0.16 0.38 -13.91
CA LEU A 57 -0.06 1.39 -12.86
C LEU A 57 -1.35 2.21 -12.70
N ALA A 58 -2.02 2.53 -13.80
CA ALA A 58 -3.27 3.30 -13.77
C ALA A 58 -4.44 2.51 -13.16
N GLU A 59 -4.47 1.19 -13.37
CA GLU A 59 -5.41 0.28 -12.70
C GLU A 59 -5.15 0.18 -11.20
N LEU A 60 -3.87 0.07 -10.81
CA LEU A 60 -3.48 0.09 -9.40
C LEU A 60 -3.87 1.42 -8.73
N ALA A 61 -3.63 2.56 -9.37
CA ALA A 61 -4.06 3.87 -8.88
C ALA A 61 -5.60 3.98 -8.76
N GLY A 62 -6.33 3.34 -9.67
CA GLY A 62 -7.77 3.21 -9.59
C GLY A 62 -8.26 2.43 -8.36
N ALA A 63 -7.53 1.38 -7.95
CA ALA A 63 -7.81 0.64 -6.72
C ALA A 63 -7.49 1.45 -5.45
N TYR A 64 -6.50 2.35 -5.53
CA TYR A 64 -6.05 3.18 -4.42
C TYR A 64 -7.14 4.13 -3.89
N ALA A 65 -7.94 4.73 -4.78
CA ALA A 65 -8.99 5.70 -4.41
C ALA A 65 -10.08 5.15 -3.45
N GLY A 66 -10.19 3.82 -3.31
CA GLY A 66 -11.09 3.15 -2.37
C GLY A 66 -10.38 2.20 -1.41
N ALA A 67 -9.07 2.35 -1.22
CA ALA A 67 -8.23 1.39 -0.52
C ALA A 67 -8.50 1.30 0.98
N GLU A 68 -8.68 2.46 1.61
CA GLU A 68 -8.74 2.63 3.07
C GLU A 68 -9.63 1.59 3.77
N ARG A 69 -10.85 1.38 3.26
CA ARG A 69 -11.82 0.49 3.90
C ARG A 69 -11.33 -0.95 3.96
N TRP A 70 -10.78 -1.45 2.86
CA TRP A 70 -10.37 -2.85 2.78
C TRP A 70 -8.95 -3.08 3.29
N SER A 71 -8.05 -2.12 3.17
CA SER A 71 -6.71 -2.18 3.77
C SER A 71 -6.82 -2.19 5.31
N ARG A 72 -7.72 -1.36 5.86
CA ARG A 72 -8.06 -1.38 7.29
C ARG A 72 -8.57 -2.75 7.73
N ALA A 73 -9.49 -3.35 6.97
CA ALA A 73 -10.01 -4.67 7.28
C ALA A 73 -8.89 -5.73 7.24
N ALA A 74 -8.04 -5.71 6.22
CA ALA A 74 -6.90 -6.61 6.09
C ALA A 74 -5.97 -6.56 7.31
N VAL A 75 -5.65 -5.35 7.79
CA VAL A 75 -4.77 -5.15 8.93
C VAL A 75 -5.43 -5.56 10.24
N VAL A 76 -6.75 -5.34 10.41
CA VAL A 76 -7.49 -5.76 11.61
C VAL A 76 -7.43 -7.27 11.84
N GLU A 77 -7.49 -8.07 10.77
CA GLU A 77 -7.44 -9.55 10.86
C GLU A 77 -6.13 -10.06 11.49
N LEU A 78 -5.06 -9.27 11.49
CA LEU A 78 -3.79 -9.62 12.14
C LEU A 78 -3.80 -9.43 13.66
N ALA A 79 -4.89 -8.90 14.25
CA ALA A 79 -4.92 -8.41 15.64
C ALA A 79 -3.72 -7.48 15.98
N PRO A 80 -3.56 -6.37 15.24
CA PRO A 80 -2.38 -5.51 15.32
C PRO A 80 -2.26 -4.83 16.69
N PRO A 81 -1.04 -4.46 17.11
CA PRO A 81 -0.82 -3.82 18.40
C PRO A 81 -1.54 -2.47 18.52
N PRO A 82 -1.86 -1.99 19.74
CA PRO A 82 -2.48 -0.68 19.94
C PRO A 82 -1.74 0.45 19.22
N GLY A 83 -2.50 1.35 18.59
CA GLY A 83 -1.95 2.52 17.87
C GLY A 83 -1.64 2.30 16.39
N TRP A 84 -1.83 1.09 15.85
CA TRP A 84 -1.63 0.75 14.43
C TRP A 84 -2.40 1.66 13.45
N VAL A 85 -3.56 2.19 13.86
CA VAL A 85 -4.38 3.10 13.03
C VAL A 85 -3.58 4.34 12.61
N ARG A 86 -2.64 4.81 13.43
CA ARG A 86 -1.80 5.99 13.12
C ARG A 86 -0.82 5.74 11.97
N THR A 87 -0.48 4.49 11.70
CA THR A 87 0.45 4.10 10.64
C THR A 87 -0.26 3.49 9.44
N LEU A 88 -1.59 3.31 9.49
CA LEU A 88 -2.35 2.60 8.47
C LEU A 88 -2.19 3.22 7.07
N SER A 89 -2.28 4.54 6.95
CA SER A 89 -2.10 5.22 5.66
C SER A 89 -0.70 5.03 5.08
N LEU A 90 0.33 4.98 5.94
CA LEU A 90 1.71 4.73 5.53
C LEU A 90 1.94 3.26 5.14
N VAL A 91 1.31 2.32 5.87
CA VAL A 91 1.30 0.89 5.53
C VAL A 91 0.65 0.68 4.17
N GLU A 92 -0.51 1.31 3.94
CA GLU A 92 -1.21 1.25 2.66
C GLU A 92 -0.34 1.82 1.53
N ALA A 93 0.15 3.05 1.67
CA ALA A 93 1.03 3.68 0.69
C ALA A 93 2.28 2.84 0.39
N ALA A 94 2.90 2.24 1.41
CA ALA A 94 4.06 1.36 1.24
C ALA A 94 3.70 0.07 0.46
N ALA A 95 2.56 -0.54 0.76
CA ALA A 95 2.10 -1.73 0.03
C ALA A 95 1.84 -1.40 -1.45
N PHE A 96 1.20 -0.27 -1.75
CA PHE A 96 1.00 0.18 -3.12
C PHE A 96 2.33 0.50 -3.83
N HIS A 97 3.28 1.14 -3.15
CA HIS A 97 4.63 1.40 -3.69
C HIS A 97 5.34 0.10 -4.08
N LEU A 98 5.29 -0.92 -3.21
CA LEU A 98 5.91 -2.21 -3.46
C LEU A 98 5.19 -2.99 -4.57
N TYR A 99 3.86 -2.99 -4.57
CA TYR A 99 3.05 -3.70 -5.56
C TYR A 99 3.19 -3.09 -6.95
N ALA A 100 3.37 -1.76 -7.05
CA ALA A 100 3.54 -1.04 -8.32
C ALA A 100 4.68 -1.60 -9.18
N ARG A 101 5.73 -2.17 -8.58
CA ARG A 101 6.85 -2.81 -9.29
C ARG A 101 6.46 -4.05 -10.10
N GLY A 102 5.31 -4.64 -9.79
CA GLY A 102 4.73 -5.76 -10.52
C GLY A 102 3.84 -5.35 -11.71
N ALA A 103 3.60 -4.05 -11.91
CA ALA A 103 2.79 -3.57 -13.01
C ALA A 103 3.47 -3.83 -14.36
N THR A 104 2.70 -4.15 -15.40
CA THR A 104 3.22 -4.48 -16.74
C THR A 104 3.89 -3.29 -17.43
N ASP A 105 3.53 -2.07 -17.04
CA ASP A 105 4.03 -0.79 -17.53
C ASP A 105 4.94 -0.09 -16.51
N TYR A 106 5.46 -0.82 -15.52
CA TYR A 106 6.35 -0.24 -14.50
C TYR A 106 7.66 0.27 -15.11
N VAL A 107 7.96 1.54 -14.85
CA VAL A 107 9.27 2.16 -15.10
C VAL A 107 9.83 2.65 -13.76
N PRO A 108 11.09 2.29 -13.41
CA PRO A 108 11.77 2.73 -12.19
C PRO A 108 11.95 4.25 -12.10
#